data_AF-A0A1G3VV93-F1
#
_entry.id   AF-A0A1G3VV93-F1
#
_cell.length_a   1.000
_cell.length_b   1.000
_cell.length_c   1.000
_cell.angle_alpha   90.00
_cell.angle_beta   90.00
_cell.angle_gamma   90.00
#
_symmetry.space_group_name_H-M   'P 1'
#
loop_
_entity.id
_entity.type
_entity.pdbx_description
1 polymer ?
#
loop_
_entity_poly.entity_id
_entity_poly.type
_entity_poly.pdbx_seq_one_letter_code
_entity_poly.pdbx_strand_id
1 'polypeptide(L)'
;MLKWVGRILYIIVISLLSLQIYSYAYYSKLQEYYMDHVEENLNDNEVYLNGINTLMGIDYYRESPILYSFSSTAGDYQFSVNVYAVGVNAKDLYYDGLMIFVNNVSIMKDSAVIEDPILKISVELDQSTLLVGEELSDTGSIYFDPSQPFAYYNVPVLFLFDADDYLKVPDEDAFAVIDRILVEYSDGEKDEDNALIFDDSALFIASRELISDAAYHKDTAFDINVEDYKLRDDFADQVPTDAEILTFGLNADHGDLDAYNWTVWKTMLIYVALVIVVTYLLFFHKMVREHFKTKNYIPRNNTGNTITVEPIFKDPDINQKDGR
;
A
#
# COMPACT_ATOMS: atom_id res chain seq x y z
N MET A 1 42.01 0.93 1.29
CA MET A 1 40.84 0.54 0.46
C MET A 1 39.64 0.10 1.29
N LEU A 2 39.78 -0.80 2.27
CA LEU A 2 38.65 -1.31 3.09
C LEU A 2 37.76 -0.23 3.76
N LYS A 3 38.35 0.87 4.23
CA LYS A 3 37.60 2.00 4.82
C LYS A 3 36.68 2.73 3.81
N TRP A 4 37.08 2.77 2.54
CA TRP A 4 36.27 3.38 1.49
C TRP A 4 35.14 2.45 1.06
N VAL A 5 35.43 1.14 0.97
CA VAL A 5 34.41 0.11 0.73
C VAL A 5 33.33 0.13 1.81
N GLY A 6 33.70 0.19 3.09
CA GLY A 6 32.73 0.27 4.19
C GLY A 6 31.88 1.55 4.19
N ARG A 7 32.43 2.69 3.77
CA ARG A 7 31.69 3.95 3.61
C ARG A 7 30.67 3.89 2.47
N ILE A 8 31.06 3.31 1.34
CA ILE A 8 30.17 3.13 0.19
C ILE A 8 29.03 2.17 0.56
N LEU A 9 29.34 1.03 1.20
CA LEU A 9 28.33 0.09 1.66
C LEU A 9 27.34 0.73 2.65
N TYR A 10 27.84 1.55 3.58
CA TYR A 10 27.00 2.30 4.51
C TYR A 10 26.01 3.23 3.81
N ILE A 11 26.45 3.97 2.80
CA ILE A 11 25.58 4.87 2.02
C ILE A 11 24.49 4.06 1.30
N ILE A 12 24.86 2.94 0.66
CA ILE A 12 23.90 2.06 -0.03
C ILE A 12 22.83 1.54 0.94
N VAL A 13 23.25 1.03 2.10
CA VAL A 13 22.33 0.51 3.12
C VAL A 13 21.36 1.59 3.61
N ILE A 14 21.86 2.81 3.86
CA ILE A 14 20.98 3.92 4.27
C ILE A 14 20.00 4.29 3.17
N SER A 15 20.44 4.36 1.91
CA SER A 15 19.54 4.69 0.80
C SER A 15 18.41 3.66 0.68
N LEU A 16 18.74 2.35 0.81
CA LEU A 16 17.73 1.29 0.78
C LEU A 16 16.77 1.36 1.98
N LEU A 17 17.28 1.56 3.19
CA LEU A 17 16.45 1.73 4.38
C LEU A 17 15.58 2.98 4.30
N SER A 18 16.05 4.06 3.67
CA SER A 18 15.27 5.27 3.47
C SER A 18 14.01 5.00 2.65
N LEU A 19 14.12 4.18 1.60
CA LEU A 19 12.96 3.79 0.79
C LEU A 19 11.96 2.95 1.60
N GLN A 20 12.46 1.98 2.36
CA GLN A 20 11.60 1.13 3.21
C GLN A 20 10.88 1.93 4.29
N ILE A 21 11.59 2.85 4.94
CA ILE A 21 11.02 3.67 6.01
C ILE A 21 10.04 4.70 5.46
N TYR A 22 10.32 5.28 4.30
CA TYR A 22 9.37 6.15 3.62
C TYR A 22 8.10 5.39 3.24
N SER A 23 8.23 4.20 2.67
CA SER A 23 7.09 3.33 2.36
C SER A 23 6.26 3.02 3.61
N TYR A 24 6.91 2.59 4.71
CA TYR A 24 6.23 2.35 5.98
C TYR A 24 5.53 3.61 6.53
N ALA A 25 6.17 4.77 6.44
CA ALA A 25 5.61 6.03 6.90
C ALA A 25 4.39 6.45 6.06
N TYR A 26 4.45 6.21 4.75
CA TYR A 26 3.33 6.43 3.84
C TYR A 26 2.17 5.47 4.13
N TYR A 27 2.41 4.18 4.33
CA TYR A 27 1.35 3.25 4.74
C TYR A 27 0.75 3.60 6.10
N SER A 28 1.57 4.07 7.04
CA SER A 28 1.08 4.53 8.36
C SER A 28 0.15 5.74 8.22
N LYS A 29 0.43 6.65 7.28
CA LYS A 29 -0.46 7.77 6.93
C LYS A 29 -1.81 7.26 6.41
N LEU A 30 -1.80 6.27 5.52
CA LEU A 30 -3.04 5.68 4.98
C LEU A 30 -3.85 4.94 6.04
N GLN A 31 -3.16 4.17 6.91
CA GLN A 31 -3.78 3.50 8.05
C GLN A 31 -4.50 4.48 8.98
N GLU A 32 -3.87 5.61 9.29
CA GLU A 32 -4.46 6.62 10.19
C GLU A 32 -5.73 7.23 9.58
N TYR A 33 -5.70 7.55 8.28
CA TYR A 33 -6.91 7.96 7.56
C TYR A 33 -8.00 6.90 7.57
N TYR A 34 -7.64 5.63 7.31
CA TYR A 34 -8.58 4.50 7.33
C TYR A 34 -9.28 4.36 8.67
N MET A 35 -8.54 4.42 9.78
CA MET A 35 -9.11 4.31 11.13
C MET A 35 -10.05 5.47 11.46
N ASP A 36 -9.69 6.69 11.06
CA ASP A 36 -10.46 7.89 11.41
C ASP A 36 -11.75 8.05 10.59
N HIS A 37 -11.78 7.54 9.35
CA HIS A 37 -12.86 7.84 8.39
C HIS A 37 -13.55 6.61 7.77
N VAL A 38 -12.88 5.45 7.72
CA VAL A 38 -13.32 4.33 6.86
C VAL A 38 -13.75 3.12 7.68
N GLU A 39 -12.95 2.71 8.66
CA GLU A 39 -13.10 1.45 9.41
C GLU A 39 -14.49 1.28 10.03
N GLU A 40 -14.96 2.27 10.78
CA GLU A 40 -16.26 2.22 11.47
C GLU A 40 -17.47 2.32 10.51
N ASN A 41 -17.23 2.70 9.26
CA ASN A 41 -18.27 3.00 8.27
C ASN A 41 -18.47 1.88 7.23
N LEU A 42 -17.97 0.66 7.45
CA LEU A 42 -18.07 -0.46 6.51
C LEU A 42 -19.48 -0.69 5.92
N ASN A 43 -20.52 -0.43 6.71
CA ASN A 43 -21.91 -0.63 6.33
C ASN A 43 -22.61 0.64 5.78
N ASP A 44 -21.90 1.77 5.73
CA ASP A 44 -22.34 3.00 5.08
C ASP A 44 -21.63 3.14 3.72
N ASN A 45 -22.32 2.77 2.65
CA ASN A 45 -21.72 2.74 1.31
C ASN A 45 -21.13 4.09 0.88
N GLU A 46 -21.80 5.19 1.17
CA GLU A 46 -21.38 6.53 0.72
C GLU A 46 -20.05 6.91 1.38
N VAL A 47 -20.00 6.77 2.71
CA VAL A 47 -18.80 7.12 3.49
C VAL A 47 -17.66 6.14 3.22
N TYR A 48 -17.95 4.83 3.19
CA TYR A 48 -16.93 3.80 2.99
C TYR A 48 -16.28 3.91 1.61
N LEU A 49 -17.09 3.95 0.55
CA LEU A 49 -16.55 3.96 -0.82
C LEU A 49 -15.81 5.26 -1.13
N ASN A 50 -16.24 6.40 -0.60
CA ASN A 50 -15.46 7.65 -0.70
C ASN A 50 -14.11 7.54 0.04
N GLY A 51 -14.11 6.93 1.22
CA GLY A 51 -12.90 6.59 1.96
C GLY A 51 -11.95 5.71 1.16
N ILE A 52 -12.47 4.65 0.55
CA ILE A 52 -11.69 3.74 -0.30
C ILE A 52 -11.19 4.45 -1.57
N ASN A 53 -12.02 5.25 -2.24
CA ASN A 53 -11.59 6.07 -3.39
C ASN A 53 -10.38 6.93 -3.04
N THR A 54 -10.42 7.57 -1.89
CA THR A 54 -9.34 8.43 -1.38
C THR A 54 -8.06 7.62 -1.14
N LEU A 55 -8.18 6.47 -0.48
CA LEU A 55 -7.03 5.61 -0.15
C LEU A 55 -6.40 4.96 -1.38
N MET A 56 -7.23 4.53 -2.33
CA MET A 56 -6.86 3.78 -3.54
C MET A 56 -6.51 4.69 -4.72
N GLY A 57 -6.87 5.98 -4.67
CA GLY A 57 -6.66 6.93 -5.78
C GLY A 57 -7.61 6.71 -6.95
N ILE A 58 -8.87 6.34 -6.68
CA ILE A 58 -9.91 6.13 -7.70
C ILE A 58 -10.51 7.48 -8.09
N ASP A 59 -10.38 7.89 -9.34
CA ASP A 59 -10.87 9.18 -9.84
C ASP A 59 -12.39 9.33 -9.68
N TYR A 60 -13.14 8.25 -9.92
CA TYR A 60 -14.57 8.20 -9.67
C TYR A 60 -15.10 6.77 -9.53
N TYR A 61 -16.25 6.61 -8.87
CA TYR A 61 -17.15 5.48 -9.10
C TYR A 61 -18.53 5.97 -9.54
N ARG A 62 -19.27 5.15 -10.29
CA ARG A 62 -20.66 5.45 -10.63
C ARG A 62 -21.60 5.01 -9.50
N GLU A 63 -22.10 5.98 -8.74
CA GLU A 63 -23.03 5.74 -7.63
C GLU A 63 -24.42 5.31 -8.13
N SER A 64 -24.89 5.89 -9.24
CA SER A 64 -26.19 5.56 -9.81
C SER A 64 -26.21 5.69 -11.34
N PRO A 65 -26.71 4.69 -12.08
CA PRO A 65 -27.17 3.39 -11.57
C PRO A 65 -26.00 2.46 -11.21
N ILE A 66 -26.20 1.68 -10.15
CA ILE A 66 -25.31 0.55 -9.77
C ILE A 66 -25.39 -0.51 -10.88
N LEU A 67 -24.25 -1.09 -11.28
CA LEU A 67 -24.21 -2.09 -12.35
C LEU A 67 -24.92 -3.38 -11.95
N TYR A 68 -24.64 -3.84 -10.74
CA TYR A 68 -25.22 -5.05 -10.18
C TYR A 68 -25.37 -4.90 -8.67
N SER A 69 -26.50 -5.35 -8.14
CA SER A 69 -26.75 -5.31 -6.70
C SER A 69 -27.54 -6.54 -6.27
N PHE A 70 -27.01 -7.23 -5.27
CA PHE A 70 -27.69 -8.29 -4.53
C PHE A 70 -27.70 -7.92 -3.05
N SER A 71 -28.82 -8.13 -2.37
CA SER A 71 -28.90 -7.97 -0.92
C SER A 71 -29.77 -9.06 -0.29
N SER A 72 -29.24 -9.67 0.77
CA SER A 72 -29.96 -10.54 1.68
C SER A 72 -30.03 -9.85 3.03
N THR A 73 -31.24 -9.46 3.45
CA THR A 73 -31.48 -8.72 4.70
C THR A 73 -32.27 -9.53 5.73
N ALA A 74 -32.52 -10.81 5.45
CA ALA A 74 -33.30 -11.69 6.30
C ALA A 74 -32.70 -13.10 6.35
N GLY A 75 -32.94 -13.80 7.46
CA GLY A 75 -32.42 -15.14 7.72
C GLY A 75 -31.04 -15.14 8.36
N ASP A 76 -30.42 -16.31 8.35
CA ASP A 76 -29.16 -16.58 9.07
C ASP A 76 -27.93 -16.02 8.34
N TYR A 77 -28.06 -15.71 7.03
CA TYR A 77 -26.98 -15.22 6.18
C TYR A 77 -27.41 -13.91 5.52
N GLN A 78 -26.96 -12.80 6.09
CA GLN A 78 -27.25 -11.44 5.64
C GLN A 78 -25.97 -10.77 5.12
N PHE A 79 -26.06 -10.12 3.97
CA PHE A 79 -24.97 -9.40 3.31
C PHE A 79 -25.49 -8.67 2.07
N SER A 80 -24.67 -7.79 1.52
CA SER A 80 -24.89 -7.16 0.21
C SER A 80 -23.66 -7.30 -0.67
N VAL A 81 -23.88 -7.52 -1.96
CA VAL A 81 -22.84 -7.52 -3.01
C VAL A 81 -23.24 -6.47 -4.03
N ASN A 82 -22.39 -5.48 -4.23
CA ASN A 82 -22.62 -4.40 -5.19
C ASN A 82 -21.45 -4.30 -6.16
N VAL A 83 -21.72 -4.12 -7.45
CA VAL A 83 -20.71 -3.86 -8.47
C VAL A 83 -20.91 -2.45 -9.02
N TYR A 84 -19.84 -1.67 -9.01
CA TYR A 84 -19.81 -0.29 -9.49
C TYR A 84 -18.85 -0.14 -10.66
N ALA A 85 -19.16 0.75 -11.59
CA ALA A 85 -18.20 1.21 -12.58
C ALA A 85 -17.20 2.16 -11.90
N VAL A 86 -15.91 2.03 -12.20
CA VAL A 86 -14.87 2.89 -11.61
C VAL A 86 -13.89 3.37 -12.66
N GLY A 87 -13.33 4.56 -12.44
CA GLY A 87 -12.25 5.11 -13.23
C GLY A 87 -11.02 5.37 -12.36
N VAL A 88 -9.83 5.04 -12.86
CA VAL A 88 -8.55 5.40 -12.23
C VAL A 88 -7.58 6.05 -13.22
N ASN A 89 -6.74 6.96 -12.73
CA ASN A 89 -5.53 7.40 -13.42
C ASN A 89 -4.30 6.75 -12.78
N ALA A 90 -3.56 5.98 -13.58
CA ALA A 90 -2.27 5.41 -13.17
C ALA A 90 -1.17 5.80 -14.15
N LYS A 91 -0.23 6.64 -13.71
CA LYS A 91 0.96 7.07 -14.48
C LYS A 91 0.60 7.69 -15.83
N ASP A 92 -0.33 8.63 -15.83
CA ASP A 92 -0.83 9.33 -17.04
C ASP A 92 -1.61 8.42 -18.02
N LEU A 93 -1.99 7.21 -17.58
CA LEU A 93 -2.90 6.33 -18.30
C LEU A 93 -4.23 6.27 -17.54
N TYR A 94 -5.33 6.35 -18.29
CA TYR A 94 -6.66 6.27 -17.74
C TYR A 94 -7.25 4.89 -18.00
N TYR A 95 -7.82 4.30 -16.96
CA TYR A 95 -8.49 3.01 -17.03
C TYR A 95 -9.91 3.15 -16.47
N ASP A 96 -10.85 2.51 -17.15
CA ASP A 96 -12.13 2.11 -16.54
C ASP A 96 -11.99 0.73 -15.90
N GLY A 97 -12.99 0.36 -15.12
CA GLY A 97 -13.03 -0.93 -14.46
C GLY A 97 -14.29 -1.13 -13.63
N LEU A 98 -14.21 -2.18 -12.83
CA LEU A 98 -15.26 -2.66 -11.94
C LEU A 98 -14.74 -2.67 -10.50
N MET A 99 -15.62 -2.30 -9.58
CA MET A 99 -15.41 -2.41 -8.14
C MET A 99 -16.51 -3.28 -7.55
N ILE A 100 -16.14 -4.44 -7.03
CA ILE A 100 -17.04 -5.36 -6.34
C ILE A 100 -16.90 -5.12 -4.85
N PHE A 101 -17.98 -4.70 -4.20
CA PHE A 101 -18.01 -4.38 -2.78
C PHE A 101 -18.97 -5.31 -2.04
N VAL A 102 -18.47 -5.94 -0.97
CA VAL A 102 -19.26 -6.79 -0.09
C VAL A 102 -19.36 -6.12 1.29
N ASN A 103 -20.57 -5.94 1.80
CA ASN A 103 -20.79 -5.37 3.14
C ASN A 103 -22.08 -5.85 3.78
N ASN A 104 -22.44 -5.27 4.93
CA ASN A 104 -23.60 -5.64 5.74
C ASN A 104 -23.60 -7.14 6.12
N VAL A 105 -22.41 -7.70 6.30
CA VAL A 105 -22.25 -9.12 6.60
C VAL A 105 -22.65 -9.40 8.04
N SER A 106 -23.66 -10.25 8.21
CA SER A 106 -24.09 -10.78 9.50
C SER A 106 -24.46 -12.25 9.30
N ILE A 107 -23.69 -13.13 9.93
CA ILE A 107 -23.81 -14.57 9.78
C ILE A 107 -24.17 -15.17 11.14
N MET A 108 -25.29 -15.89 11.21
CA MET A 108 -25.74 -16.58 12.41
C MET A 108 -25.48 -18.08 12.28
N LYS A 109 -24.64 -18.63 13.17
CA LYS A 109 -24.31 -20.06 13.26
C LYS A 109 -24.61 -20.53 14.67
N ASP A 110 -25.36 -21.62 14.81
CA ASP A 110 -25.77 -22.20 16.11
C ASP A 110 -26.41 -21.19 17.09
N SER A 111 -27.23 -20.26 16.58
CA SER A 111 -27.87 -19.18 17.36
C SER A 111 -26.92 -18.11 17.93
N ALA A 112 -25.69 -18.03 17.42
CA ALA A 112 -24.75 -16.96 17.72
C ALA A 112 -24.33 -16.25 16.42
N VAL A 113 -24.07 -14.95 16.51
CA VAL A 113 -23.47 -14.20 15.39
C VAL A 113 -21.98 -14.50 15.36
N ILE A 114 -21.44 -14.76 14.17
CA ILE A 114 -20.00 -14.85 13.94
C ILE A 114 -19.47 -13.41 13.94
N GLU A 115 -18.67 -13.07 14.95
CA GLU A 115 -17.99 -11.79 15.03
C GLU A 115 -16.81 -11.77 14.04
N ASP A 116 -16.65 -10.66 13.31
CA ASP A 116 -15.54 -10.41 12.38
C ASP A 116 -15.23 -11.56 11.40
N PRO A 117 -16.21 -12.06 10.61
CA PRO A 117 -15.97 -13.15 9.67
C PRO A 117 -14.95 -12.73 8.61
N ILE A 118 -14.02 -13.64 8.30
CA ILE A 118 -13.07 -13.42 7.22
C ILE A 118 -13.75 -13.72 5.90
N LEU A 119 -13.74 -12.76 4.98
CA LEU A 119 -14.35 -12.92 3.67
C LEU A 119 -13.30 -13.26 2.62
N LYS A 120 -13.69 -14.08 1.66
CA LYS A 120 -12.96 -14.26 0.42
C LYS A 120 -13.88 -13.93 -0.74
N ILE A 121 -13.51 -12.91 -1.50
CA ILE A 121 -14.25 -12.45 -2.68
C ILE A 121 -13.46 -12.93 -3.89
N SER A 122 -14.08 -13.75 -4.73
CA SER A 122 -13.47 -14.30 -5.93
C SER A 122 -14.29 -13.98 -7.16
N VAL A 123 -13.60 -13.84 -8.28
CA VAL A 123 -14.19 -13.69 -9.61
C VAL A 123 -13.63 -14.76 -10.54
N GLU A 124 -14.46 -15.23 -11.45
CA GLU A 124 -14.08 -16.06 -12.59
C GLU A 124 -14.39 -15.27 -13.86
N LEU A 125 -13.41 -15.16 -14.75
CA LEU A 125 -13.52 -14.49 -16.03
C LEU A 125 -13.67 -15.51 -17.16
N ASP A 126 -14.25 -15.07 -18.27
CA ASP A 126 -14.36 -15.87 -19.50
C ASP A 126 -13.00 -16.18 -20.16
N GLN A 127 -11.96 -15.43 -19.78
CA GLN A 127 -10.60 -15.55 -20.32
C GLN A 127 -9.54 -15.42 -19.20
N SER A 128 -8.43 -16.12 -19.38
CA SER A 128 -7.30 -16.07 -18.44
C SER A 128 -6.45 -14.81 -18.65
N THR A 129 -6.84 -13.71 -18.01
CA THR A 129 -6.18 -12.40 -18.12
C THR A 129 -5.60 -11.88 -16.80
N LEU A 130 -5.98 -12.48 -15.66
CA LEU A 130 -5.55 -12.05 -14.33
C LEU A 130 -4.17 -12.60 -14.02
N LEU A 131 -3.21 -11.75 -13.66
CA LEU A 131 -1.90 -12.22 -13.21
C LEU A 131 -1.98 -12.73 -11.77
N VAL A 132 -1.89 -14.04 -11.58
CA VAL A 132 -1.87 -14.69 -10.26
C VAL A 132 -0.52 -15.37 -10.05
N GLY A 133 0.31 -14.76 -9.22
CA GLY A 133 1.69 -15.21 -9.04
C GLY A 133 2.55 -14.90 -10.26
N GLU A 134 2.86 -15.91 -11.07
CA GLU A 134 3.68 -15.78 -12.29
C GLU A 134 2.92 -16.21 -13.56
N GLU A 135 1.65 -16.59 -13.44
CA GLU A 135 0.84 -17.13 -14.53
C GLU A 135 -0.48 -16.37 -14.66
N LEU A 136 -1.01 -16.33 -15.88
CA LEU A 136 -2.35 -15.80 -16.13
C LEU A 136 -3.40 -16.84 -15.72
N SER A 137 -4.44 -16.37 -15.03
CA SER A 137 -5.57 -17.16 -14.57
C SER A 137 -6.87 -16.45 -14.96
N ASP A 138 -7.93 -17.23 -15.08
CA ASP A 138 -9.31 -16.75 -15.16
C ASP A 138 -9.87 -16.37 -13.78
N THR A 139 -9.21 -16.80 -12.70
CA THR A 139 -9.73 -16.68 -11.35
C THR A 139 -8.88 -15.72 -10.51
N GLY A 140 -9.51 -14.67 -9.99
CA GLY A 140 -8.89 -13.73 -9.07
C GLY A 140 -9.59 -13.76 -7.72
N SER A 141 -8.85 -13.53 -6.63
CA SER A 141 -9.46 -13.42 -5.31
C SER A 141 -8.73 -12.45 -4.39
N ILE A 142 -9.48 -11.89 -3.45
CA ILE A 142 -8.96 -11.13 -2.32
C ILE A 142 -9.53 -11.69 -1.02
N TYR A 143 -8.84 -11.39 0.07
CA TYR A 143 -9.27 -11.74 1.42
C TYR A 143 -9.50 -10.46 2.20
N PHE A 144 -10.55 -10.45 3.02
CA PHE A 144 -10.79 -9.39 3.98
C PHE A 144 -10.92 -9.99 5.37
N ASP A 145 -9.94 -9.68 6.21
CA ASP A 145 -9.91 -9.98 7.64
C ASP A 145 -10.08 -8.65 8.40
N PRO A 146 -11.25 -8.42 9.04
CA PRO A 146 -11.52 -7.18 9.78
C PRO A 146 -10.54 -6.93 10.93
N SER A 147 -9.85 -7.97 11.42
CA SER A 147 -8.88 -7.85 12.51
C SER A 147 -7.49 -7.36 12.07
N GLN A 148 -7.21 -7.38 10.77
CA GLN A 148 -5.93 -6.94 10.21
C GLN A 148 -5.94 -5.44 9.93
N PRO A 149 -4.78 -4.76 10.02
CA PRO A 149 -4.66 -3.37 9.61
C PRO A 149 -5.02 -3.18 8.13
N PHE A 150 -5.30 -1.94 7.76
CA PHE A 150 -5.50 -1.57 6.37
C PHE A 150 -4.29 -1.96 5.53
N ALA A 151 -4.59 -2.67 4.45
CA ALA A 151 -3.71 -2.89 3.34
C ALA A 151 -4.55 -2.81 2.07
N TYR A 152 -3.94 -2.48 0.94
CA TYR A 152 -4.64 -2.41 -0.34
C TYR A 152 -5.37 -3.71 -0.72
N TYR A 153 -4.89 -4.85 -0.22
CA TYR A 153 -5.47 -6.17 -0.42
C TYR A 153 -6.34 -6.67 0.75
N ASN A 154 -6.46 -5.90 1.84
CA ASN A 154 -7.27 -6.23 3.01
C ASN A 154 -8.40 -5.21 3.20
N VAL A 155 -9.27 -5.18 2.20
CA VAL A 155 -10.56 -4.46 2.21
C VAL A 155 -11.58 -5.37 1.51
N PRO A 156 -12.88 -5.30 1.80
CA PRO A 156 -13.89 -6.13 1.16
C PRO A 156 -14.29 -5.57 -0.22
N VAL A 157 -13.29 -5.11 -0.97
CA VAL A 157 -13.44 -4.45 -2.27
C VAL A 157 -12.46 -5.06 -3.26
N LEU A 158 -12.97 -5.71 -4.30
CA LEU A 158 -12.18 -6.29 -5.39
C LEU A 158 -12.26 -5.35 -6.61
N PHE A 159 -11.10 -4.91 -7.08
CA PHE A 159 -10.97 -4.07 -8.28
C PHE A 159 -10.50 -4.86 -9.50
N LEU A 160 -11.12 -4.61 -10.64
CA LEU A 160 -10.75 -5.13 -11.95
C LEU A 160 -10.69 -3.96 -12.93
N PHE A 161 -9.57 -3.75 -13.62
CA PHE A 161 -9.41 -2.62 -14.55
C PHE A 161 -9.17 -3.10 -15.98
N ASP A 162 -9.46 -2.23 -16.94
CA ASP A 162 -9.18 -2.40 -18.37
C ASP A 162 -7.68 -2.26 -18.71
N ALA A 163 -6.85 -2.95 -17.92
CA ALA A 163 -5.40 -2.94 -18.01
C ALA A 163 -4.87 -4.36 -18.23
N ASP A 164 -3.62 -4.44 -18.72
CA ASP A 164 -2.87 -5.69 -18.75
C ASP A 164 -2.77 -6.25 -17.32
N ASP A 165 -2.74 -7.58 -17.20
CA ASP A 165 -2.77 -8.33 -15.92
C ASP A 165 -4.11 -8.24 -15.14
N TYR A 166 -5.11 -7.57 -15.71
CA TYR A 166 -6.49 -7.45 -15.19
C TYR A 166 -7.51 -7.95 -16.22
N LEU A 167 -8.33 -7.07 -16.81
CA LEU A 167 -9.39 -7.45 -17.76
C LEU A 167 -8.90 -7.46 -19.21
N LYS A 168 -7.79 -6.81 -19.55
CA LYS A 168 -7.36 -6.71 -20.94
C LYS A 168 -6.82 -8.04 -21.47
N VAL A 169 -7.35 -8.48 -22.61
CA VAL A 169 -6.91 -9.70 -23.27
C VAL A 169 -5.55 -9.45 -23.95
N PRO A 170 -4.53 -10.29 -23.70
CA PRO A 170 -3.21 -10.13 -24.31
C PRO A 170 -3.28 -10.13 -25.84
N ASP A 171 -2.59 -9.18 -26.46
CA ASP A 171 -2.50 -9.01 -27.92
C ASP A 171 -3.83 -8.75 -28.66
N GLU A 172 -4.92 -8.49 -27.93
CA GLU A 172 -6.24 -8.20 -28.48
C GLU A 172 -6.77 -6.83 -28.00
N ASP A 173 -7.65 -6.22 -28.80
CA ASP A 173 -8.40 -5.02 -28.41
C ASP A 173 -9.76 -5.45 -27.83
N ALA A 174 -9.68 -6.26 -26.78
CA ALA A 174 -10.82 -6.89 -26.12
C ALA A 174 -10.58 -6.99 -24.61
N PHE A 175 -11.66 -7.09 -23.86
CA PHE A 175 -11.65 -7.22 -22.41
C PHE A 175 -12.42 -8.48 -22.01
N ALA A 176 -11.85 -9.21 -21.06
CA ALA A 176 -12.49 -10.33 -20.40
C ALA A 176 -13.71 -9.84 -19.61
N VAL A 177 -14.70 -10.71 -19.50
CA VAL A 177 -15.96 -10.44 -18.80
C VAL A 177 -16.09 -11.37 -17.60
N ILE A 178 -16.72 -10.88 -16.54
CA ILE A 178 -16.98 -11.68 -15.35
C ILE A 178 -18.07 -12.70 -15.67
N ASP A 179 -17.73 -13.98 -15.53
CA ASP A 179 -18.69 -15.09 -15.63
C ASP A 179 -19.28 -15.47 -14.28
N ARG A 180 -18.51 -15.25 -13.21
CA ARG A 180 -18.91 -15.61 -11.85
C ARG A 180 -18.35 -14.66 -10.80
N ILE A 181 -19.18 -14.35 -9.79
CA ILE A 181 -18.77 -13.77 -8.51
C ILE A 181 -19.05 -14.80 -7.42
N LEU A 182 -18.05 -15.08 -6.59
CA LEU A 182 -18.11 -16.03 -5.48
C LEU A 182 -17.71 -15.32 -4.18
N VAL A 183 -18.58 -15.40 -3.16
CA VAL A 183 -18.27 -14.89 -1.81
C VAL A 183 -18.28 -16.06 -0.84
N GLU A 184 -17.15 -16.28 -0.19
CA GLU A 184 -16.95 -17.32 0.82
C GLU A 184 -16.64 -16.65 2.16
N TYR A 185 -16.86 -17.37 3.26
CA TYR A 185 -16.55 -16.89 4.59
C TYR A 185 -15.85 -17.96 5.44
N SER A 186 -15.08 -17.49 6.41
CA SER A 186 -14.45 -18.28 7.45
C SER A 186 -14.72 -17.64 8.81
N ASP A 187 -14.91 -18.48 9.83
CA ASP A 187 -14.95 -18.06 11.24
C ASP A 187 -13.55 -17.91 11.86
N GLY A 188 -12.50 -17.99 11.04
CA GLY A 188 -11.11 -17.83 11.44
C GLY A 188 -10.42 -19.13 11.86
N GLU A 189 -11.12 -20.26 11.79
CA GLU A 189 -10.51 -21.58 12.00
C GLU A 189 -9.43 -21.87 10.95
N LYS A 190 -8.39 -22.58 11.37
CA LYS A 190 -7.24 -22.95 10.53
C LYS A 190 -6.95 -24.43 10.63
N ASP A 191 -6.49 -24.99 9.52
CA ASP A 191 -6.09 -26.40 9.42
C ASP A 191 -4.67 -26.65 9.99
N GLU A 192 -4.20 -27.91 9.87
CA GLU A 192 -2.88 -28.33 10.35
C GLU A 192 -1.72 -27.61 9.62
N ASP A 193 -1.96 -27.10 8.41
CA ASP A 193 -1.00 -26.35 7.60
C ASP A 193 -1.13 -24.82 7.79
N ASN A 194 -1.96 -24.40 8.76
CA ASN A 194 -2.25 -23.00 9.09
C ASN A 194 -2.94 -22.22 7.94
N ALA A 195 -3.62 -22.92 7.03
CA ALA A 195 -4.51 -22.33 6.04
C ALA A 195 -5.90 -22.09 6.65
N LEU A 196 -6.57 -21.03 6.20
CA LEU A 196 -7.94 -20.71 6.63
C LEU A 196 -8.92 -21.75 6.10
N ILE A 197 -9.80 -22.22 6.97
CA ILE A 197 -10.90 -23.13 6.60
C ILE A 197 -12.11 -22.28 6.27
N PHE A 198 -12.60 -22.39 5.03
CA PHE A 198 -13.83 -21.77 4.57
C PHE A 198 -15.00 -22.73 4.75
N ASP A 199 -16.21 -22.18 4.90
CA ASP A 199 -17.42 -22.99 4.97
C ASP A 199 -17.61 -23.82 3.68
N ASP A 200 -18.14 -25.04 3.82
CA ASP A 200 -18.42 -25.94 2.69
C ASP A 200 -19.42 -25.33 1.68
N SER A 201 -20.25 -24.40 2.13
CA SER A 201 -21.20 -23.64 1.30
C SER A 201 -20.80 -22.18 1.21
N ALA A 202 -20.68 -21.66 -0.01
CA ALA A 202 -20.41 -20.24 -0.23
C ALA A 202 -21.57 -19.37 0.31
N LEU A 203 -21.27 -18.15 0.78
CA LEU A 203 -22.31 -17.16 1.09
C LEU A 203 -23.14 -16.84 -0.14
N PHE A 204 -22.45 -16.67 -1.27
CA PHE A 204 -23.05 -16.17 -2.48
C PHE A 204 -22.36 -16.70 -3.73
N ILE A 205 -23.16 -17.06 -4.73
CA ILE A 205 -22.69 -17.25 -6.10
C ILE A 205 -23.61 -16.49 -7.05
N ALA A 206 -23.05 -15.52 -7.77
CA ALA A 206 -23.65 -14.96 -8.98
C ALA A 206 -22.95 -15.56 -10.19
N SER A 207 -23.69 -16.05 -11.18
CA SER A 207 -23.09 -16.57 -12.41
C SER A 207 -24.02 -16.42 -13.61
N ARG A 208 -23.40 -16.25 -14.79
CA ARG A 208 -24.06 -16.35 -16.10
C ARG A 208 -24.48 -17.78 -16.44
N GLU A 209 -23.86 -18.77 -15.81
CA GLU A 209 -24.10 -20.19 -16.05
C GLU A 209 -24.89 -20.86 -14.92
N LEU A 210 -25.22 -22.14 -15.11
CA LEU A 210 -25.94 -22.93 -14.13
C LEU A 210 -25.06 -23.23 -12.90
N ILE A 211 -25.48 -22.77 -11.73
CA ILE A 211 -24.72 -22.94 -10.48
C ILE A 211 -24.97 -24.32 -9.85
N SER A 212 -24.04 -25.26 -10.03
CA SER A 212 -24.05 -26.57 -9.35
C SER A 212 -23.59 -26.52 -7.89
N ASP A 213 -22.68 -25.62 -7.56
CA ASP A 213 -21.95 -25.63 -6.29
C ASP A 213 -22.86 -25.25 -5.11
N ALA A 214 -22.50 -25.66 -3.89
CA ALA A 214 -23.28 -25.34 -2.71
C ALA A 214 -23.12 -23.85 -2.35
N ALA A 215 -24.24 -23.16 -2.15
CA ALA A 215 -24.26 -21.78 -1.66
C ALA A 215 -25.58 -21.47 -0.96
N TYR A 216 -25.53 -20.57 0.03
CA TYR A 216 -26.72 -20.08 0.74
C TYR A 216 -27.60 -19.21 -0.15
N HIS A 217 -26.99 -18.40 -1.01
CA HIS A 217 -27.68 -17.60 -2.02
C HIS A 217 -27.05 -17.79 -3.39
N LYS A 218 -27.91 -17.87 -4.42
CA LYS A 218 -27.52 -18.05 -5.81
C LYS A 218 -28.27 -17.07 -6.69
N ASP A 219 -27.56 -16.41 -7.59
CA ASP A 219 -28.14 -15.57 -8.63
C ASP A 219 -27.68 -16.04 -10.01
N THR A 220 -28.61 -16.59 -10.78
CA THR A 220 -28.38 -17.05 -12.16
C THR A 220 -28.77 -16.02 -13.22
N ALA A 221 -29.20 -14.82 -12.80
CA ALA A 221 -29.53 -13.71 -13.68
C ALA A 221 -28.40 -12.67 -13.75
N PHE A 222 -27.23 -12.99 -13.22
CA PHE A 222 -26.05 -12.14 -13.24
C PHE A 222 -25.60 -11.88 -14.68
N ASP A 223 -25.47 -10.60 -15.03
CA ASP A 223 -24.96 -10.16 -16.32
C ASP A 223 -24.35 -8.76 -16.18
N ILE A 224 -23.09 -8.59 -16.58
CA ILE A 224 -22.41 -7.29 -16.69
C ILE A 224 -21.63 -7.30 -18.00
N ASN A 225 -21.88 -6.32 -18.87
CA ASN A 225 -21.16 -6.19 -20.14
C ASN A 225 -20.12 -5.08 -20.06
N VAL A 226 -19.12 -5.16 -20.94
CA VAL A 226 -18.01 -4.19 -21.01
C VAL A 226 -18.52 -2.75 -21.18
N GLU A 227 -19.48 -2.57 -22.09
CA GLU A 227 -20.09 -1.26 -22.38
C GLU A 227 -20.83 -0.65 -21.19
N ASP A 228 -21.18 -1.44 -20.16
CA ASP A 228 -21.94 -0.94 -19.02
C ASP A 228 -21.07 -0.09 -18.08
N TYR A 229 -19.75 -0.33 -18.06
CA TYR A 229 -18.80 0.31 -17.13
C TYR A 229 -17.71 1.17 -17.80
N LYS A 230 -17.48 1.03 -19.10
CA LYS A 230 -16.51 1.84 -19.85
C LYS A 230 -17.04 3.25 -20.12
N LEU A 231 -16.85 4.16 -19.18
CA LEU A 231 -17.39 5.52 -19.24
C LEU A 231 -16.39 6.56 -19.76
N ARG A 232 -15.08 6.30 -19.70
CA ARG A 232 -14.07 7.30 -20.10
C ARG A 232 -14.09 7.62 -21.58
N ASP A 233 -14.53 6.68 -22.40
CA ASP A 233 -14.68 6.88 -23.85
C ASP A 233 -15.78 7.92 -24.18
N ASP A 234 -16.67 8.21 -23.22
CA ASP A 234 -17.70 9.26 -23.34
C ASP A 234 -17.20 10.65 -22.92
N PHE A 235 -16.02 10.77 -22.29
CA PHE A 235 -15.50 12.03 -21.76
C PHE A 235 -14.40 12.64 -22.64
N ALA A 236 -14.40 13.97 -22.75
CA ALA A 236 -13.30 14.68 -23.39
C ALA A 236 -11.99 14.46 -22.61
N ASP A 237 -10.91 14.12 -23.31
CA ASP A 237 -9.61 13.80 -22.72
C ASP A 237 -9.66 12.68 -21.64
N GLN A 238 -10.70 11.84 -21.67
CA GLN A 238 -10.94 10.74 -20.72
C GLN A 238 -11.16 11.19 -19.27
N VAL A 239 -11.45 12.48 -19.03
CA VAL A 239 -11.68 13.06 -17.70
C VAL A 239 -13.08 13.69 -17.66
N PRO A 240 -13.96 13.28 -16.73
CA PRO A 240 -15.30 13.84 -16.65
C PRO A 240 -15.27 15.29 -16.13
N THR A 241 -16.10 16.14 -16.73
CA THR A 241 -16.41 17.48 -16.24
C THR A 241 -17.46 17.44 -15.12
N ASP A 242 -17.59 18.52 -14.33
CA ASP A 242 -18.63 18.64 -13.28
C ASP A 242 -20.06 18.33 -13.79
N ALA A 243 -20.36 18.71 -15.04
CA ALA A 243 -21.65 18.44 -15.66
C ALA A 243 -21.82 16.95 -16.00
N GLU A 244 -20.76 16.28 -16.45
CA GLU A 244 -20.75 14.85 -16.76
C GLU A 244 -20.79 14.01 -15.48
N ILE A 245 -20.10 14.42 -14.42
CA ILE A 245 -20.19 13.79 -13.09
C ILE A 245 -21.66 13.69 -12.64
N LEU A 246 -22.41 14.81 -12.73
CA LEU A 246 -23.83 14.82 -12.39
C LEU A 246 -24.69 14.01 -13.37
N THR A 247 -24.37 14.03 -14.66
CA THR A 247 -25.17 13.37 -15.72
C THR A 247 -25.04 11.86 -15.66
N PHE A 248 -23.83 11.36 -15.40
CA PHE A 248 -23.53 9.93 -15.31
C PHE A 248 -23.64 9.38 -13.89
N GLY A 249 -24.01 10.21 -12.91
CA GLY A 249 -24.16 9.80 -11.50
C GLY A 249 -22.85 9.33 -10.89
N LEU A 250 -21.76 10.02 -11.20
CA LEU A 250 -20.42 9.72 -10.69
C LEU A 250 -20.20 10.39 -9.33
N ASN A 251 -19.48 9.71 -8.46
CA ASN A 251 -18.89 10.28 -7.27
C ASN A 251 -17.37 10.35 -7.49
N ALA A 252 -16.87 11.58 -7.60
CA ALA A 252 -15.45 11.92 -7.78
C ALA A 252 -14.87 12.65 -6.55
N ASP A 253 -15.55 12.55 -5.40
CA ASP A 253 -15.11 13.19 -4.18
C ASP A 253 -13.94 12.42 -3.56
N HIS A 254 -13.01 13.18 -2.98
CA HIS A 254 -11.85 12.67 -2.27
C HIS A 254 -11.66 13.39 -0.94
N GLY A 255 -11.27 12.64 0.08
CA GLY A 255 -10.82 13.18 1.35
C GLY A 255 -9.41 13.79 1.28
N ASP A 256 -9.06 14.52 2.34
CA ASP A 256 -7.76 15.17 2.46
C ASP A 256 -6.74 14.27 3.15
N LEU A 257 -5.90 13.60 2.35
CA LEU A 257 -4.76 12.85 2.88
C LEU A 257 -3.66 13.78 3.44
N ASP A 258 -3.57 15.04 3.03
CA ASP A 258 -2.48 15.91 3.45
C ASP A 258 -2.53 16.28 4.94
N ALA A 259 -3.72 16.25 5.54
CA ALA A 259 -3.91 16.36 6.99
C ALA A 259 -3.06 15.35 7.78
N TYR A 260 -2.79 14.17 7.19
CA TYR A 260 -2.05 13.07 7.81
C TYR A 260 -0.55 13.07 7.46
N ASN A 261 -0.07 14.05 6.68
CA ASN A 261 1.34 14.14 6.33
C ASN A 261 2.25 14.20 7.56
N TRP A 262 1.78 14.76 8.68
CA TRP A 262 2.53 14.83 9.93
C TRP A 262 3.10 13.46 10.37
N THR A 263 2.37 12.37 10.13
CA THR A 263 2.82 11.00 10.44
C THR A 263 4.04 10.60 9.62
N VAL A 264 4.10 11.02 8.36
CA VAL A 264 5.29 10.87 7.51
C VAL A 264 6.45 11.71 8.06
N TRP A 265 6.20 13.00 8.33
CA TRP A 265 7.23 13.92 8.83
C TRP A 265 7.86 13.45 10.15
N LYS A 266 7.03 13.03 11.10
CA LYS A 266 7.47 12.50 12.41
C LYS A 266 8.35 11.26 12.23
N THR A 267 7.92 10.31 11.40
CA THR A 267 8.66 9.05 11.15
C THR A 267 10.01 9.33 10.48
N MET A 268 10.02 10.20 9.47
CA MET A 268 11.23 10.59 8.76
C MET A 268 12.20 11.39 9.65
N LEU A 269 11.70 12.27 10.52
CA LEU A 269 12.54 13.02 11.46
C LEU A 269 13.24 12.09 12.46
N ILE A 270 12.51 11.12 13.03
CA ILE A 270 13.07 10.11 13.92
C ILE A 270 14.16 9.30 13.20
N TYR A 271 13.90 8.89 11.96
CA TYR A 271 14.87 8.16 11.15
C TYR A 271 16.14 8.99 10.87
N VAL A 272 16.00 10.23 10.42
CA VAL A 272 17.14 11.13 10.16
C VAL A 272 17.96 11.34 11.43
N ALA A 273 17.32 11.55 12.58
CA ALA A 273 18.01 11.67 13.86
C ALA A 273 18.83 10.42 14.19
N LEU A 274 18.25 9.23 13.97
CA LEU A 274 18.93 7.95 14.17
C LEU A 274 20.11 7.78 13.22
N VAL A 275 19.94 8.10 11.94
CA VAL A 275 21.03 8.07 10.94
C VAL A 275 22.17 9.00 11.35
N ILE A 276 21.88 10.22 11.81
CA ILE A 276 22.90 11.16 12.31
C ILE A 276 23.67 10.56 13.49
N VAL A 277 22.98 9.97 14.47
CA VAL A 277 23.60 9.33 15.64
C VAL A 277 24.51 8.18 15.21
N VAL A 278 24.04 7.29 14.34
CA VAL A 278 24.82 6.17 13.82
C VAL A 278 26.02 6.66 13.00
N THR A 279 25.82 7.66 12.14
CA THR A 279 26.90 8.27 11.33
C THR A 279 27.99 8.82 12.25
N TYR A 280 27.58 9.55 13.29
CA TYR A 280 28.48 10.10 14.29
C TYR A 280 29.28 9.00 14.99
N LEU A 281 28.62 7.94 15.46
CA LEU A 281 29.28 6.82 16.15
C LEU A 281 30.29 6.10 15.25
N LEU A 282 29.96 5.88 13.97
CA LEU A 282 30.81 5.13 13.06
C LEU A 282 32.03 5.93 12.55
N PHE A 283 31.86 7.22 12.25
CA PHE A 283 32.91 7.99 11.56
C PHE A 283 33.59 9.04 12.43
N PHE A 284 32.89 9.62 13.40
CA PHE A 284 33.36 10.80 14.12
C PHE A 284 33.68 10.51 15.59
N HIS A 285 33.01 9.57 16.24
CA HIS A 285 33.17 9.30 17.67
C HIS A 285 34.63 9.01 18.08
N LYS A 286 35.34 8.17 17.33
CA LYS A 286 36.76 7.88 17.60
C LYS A 286 37.64 9.13 17.47
N MET A 287 37.44 9.91 16.40
CA MET A 287 38.20 11.12 16.12
C MET A 287 37.95 12.21 17.17
N VAL A 288 36.69 12.41 17.55
CA VAL A 288 36.29 13.35 18.61
C VAL A 288 36.88 12.93 19.96
N ARG A 289 36.81 11.65 20.32
CA ARG A 289 37.39 11.13 21.57
C ARG A 289 38.91 11.33 21.62
N GLU A 290 39.62 11.11 20.52
CA GLU A 290 41.07 11.35 20.42
C GLU A 290 41.41 12.85 20.53
N HIS A 291 40.61 13.74 19.93
CA HIS A 291 40.76 15.19 20.04
C HIS A 291 40.54 15.71 21.47
N PHE A 292 39.52 15.22 22.20
CA PHE A 292 39.30 15.60 23.59
C PHE A 292 40.38 15.04 24.54
N LYS A 293 40.91 13.85 24.29
CA LYS A 293 42.05 13.31 25.04
C LYS A 293 43.31 14.17 24.86
N THR A 294 43.57 14.68 23.66
CA THR A 294 44.72 15.54 23.38
C THR A 294 44.54 16.96 23.92
N LYS A 295 43.32 17.53 23.88
CA LYS A 295 43.01 18.84 24.46
C LYS A 295 43.14 18.85 25.99
N ASN A 296 42.80 17.74 26.65
CA ASN A 296 43.02 17.57 28.10
C ASN A 296 44.49 17.27 28.46
N TYR A 297 45.36 17.04 27.47
CA TYR A 297 46.80 16.81 27.66
C TYR A 297 47.65 18.06 27.37
N ILE A 298 47.05 19.19 26.97
CA ILE A 298 47.77 20.46 26.90
C ILE A 298 47.95 20.94 28.35
N PRO A 299 49.17 20.95 28.91
CA PRO A 299 49.40 21.34 30.29
C PRO A 299 48.99 22.80 30.48
N ARG A 300 48.27 23.07 31.55
CA ARG A 300 47.90 24.40 32.03
C ARG A 300 49.19 25.13 32.50
N ASN A 301 49.89 25.77 31.55
CA ASN A 301 50.99 26.76 31.64
C ASN A 301 52.21 26.53 32.57
N ASN A 302 53.39 26.47 31.94
CA ASN A 302 54.68 27.15 32.21
C ASN A 302 55.25 27.28 33.63
N THR A 303 56.49 26.78 33.81
CA THR A 303 57.68 27.61 34.13
C THR A 303 58.99 26.90 33.77
N GLY A 304 59.78 27.55 32.89
CA GLY A 304 61.25 27.55 32.88
C GLY A 304 62.02 26.24 32.72
N ASN A 305 62.47 25.94 31.49
CA ASN A 305 63.88 25.66 31.17
C ASN A 305 64.03 25.37 29.67
N THR A 306 64.51 26.35 28.93
CA THR A 306 65.09 26.14 27.60
C THR A 306 66.35 25.30 27.76
N ILE A 307 66.27 24.01 27.43
CA ILE A 307 67.47 23.21 27.17
C ILE A 307 67.94 23.62 25.77
N THR A 308 68.88 24.56 25.71
CA THR A 308 69.71 24.82 24.53
C THR A 308 70.48 23.55 24.22
N VAL A 309 70.05 22.83 23.18
CA VAL A 309 70.86 21.76 22.58
C VAL A 309 71.83 22.45 21.63
N GLU A 310 73.11 22.49 21.98
CA GLU A 310 74.16 22.93 21.06
C GLU A 310 74.28 21.95 19.88
N PRO A 311 74.34 22.43 18.62
CA PRO A 311 74.58 21.58 17.47
C PRO A 311 76.03 21.10 17.42
N ILE A 312 76.21 19.78 17.21
CA ILE A 312 77.51 19.06 17.27
C ILE A 312 78.37 19.26 16.01
N PHE A 313 77.84 19.89 14.95
CA PHE A 313 78.61 20.23 13.75
C PHE A 313 78.53 21.74 13.51
N LYS A 314 79.68 22.41 13.61
CA LYS A 314 79.86 23.79 13.15
C LYS A 314 80.58 23.72 11.80
N ASP A 315 79.95 24.23 10.75
CA ASP A 315 80.66 24.53 9.51
C ASP A 315 81.69 25.64 9.78
N PRO A 316 82.92 25.55 9.23
CA PRO A 316 83.90 26.62 9.39
C PRO A 316 83.40 27.89 8.68
N ASP A 317 83.35 28.98 9.44
CA ASP A 317 82.82 30.27 9.01
C ASP A 317 83.76 30.92 7.96
N ILE A 318 83.22 31.23 6.78
CA ILE A 318 83.96 31.69 5.59
C ILE A 318 84.48 33.14 5.72
N ASN A 319 84.26 33.81 6.86
CA ASN A 319 84.58 35.23 7.04
C ASN A 319 85.48 35.56 8.23
N GLN A 320 86.35 34.64 8.69
CA GLN A 320 87.39 35.00 9.66
C GLN A 320 88.65 35.51 8.94
N LYS A 321 88.73 36.83 8.76
CA LYS A 321 89.96 37.53 8.35
C LYS A 321 90.89 37.68 9.56
N ASP A 322 92.17 37.32 9.35
CA ASP A 322 93.30 37.53 10.26
C ASP A 322 93.44 38.96 10.76
N GLY A 323 93.95 39.12 11.99
CA GLY A 323 94.38 40.42 12.49
C GLY A 323 95.15 40.41 13.82
N ARG A 324 96.40 39.91 13.81
CA ARG A 324 97.67 40.59 14.16
C ARG A 324 98.74 39.64 14.67
#